data_AF-I4K4H2-F1
#
_entry.id   AF-I4K4H2-F1
#
_cell.length_a   1.000
_cell.length_b   1.000
_cell.length_c   1.000
_cell.angle_alpha   90.00
_cell.angle_beta   90.00
_cell.angle_gamma   90.00
#
_symmetry.space_group_name_H-M   'P 1'
#
loop_
_entity.id
_entity.type
_entity.pdbx_description
1 polymer ?
#
loop_
_entity_poly.entity_id
_entity_poly.type
_entity_poly.pdbx_seq_one_letter_code
_entity_poly.pdbx_strand_id
1 'polypeptide(L)'
;MPFANASAPTGTSEQLSRLVGELERLLTLLSARLKPEVDSTPLPAPVPDKRNGKRDEFLKGTPANTGIKPGDIFKDFYQLAEGNCVTISAIKAAMMRFGHNPYGIYKTIEATDSGYRIVMRDGFKLHITDDELKQAKAGAHFGTDRPNDVLVNAQFLYAVSAKRAYLENNDGEANKSFAAAMRSLNDGEYPGQALRRLGLKDFVAPATLQDFLNGAIGTVNSGFHSMAAVGGFVDSYGHKQPLDSRDPNRHAESGLKLL
;
A
#
# COMPACT_ATOMS: atom_id res chain seq x y z
N MET A 1 66.11 23.35 -6.31
CA MET A 1 64.84 23.81 -5.70
C MET A 1 63.83 22.66 -5.84
N PRO A 2 63.42 22.00 -4.75
CA PRO A 2 62.44 20.91 -4.80
C PRO A 2 61.01 21.46 -4.79
N PHE A 3 60.10 20.81 -5.51
CA PHE A 3 58.65 21.02 -5.37
C PHE A 3 58.10 19.94 -4.43
N ALA A 4 57.56 20.37 -3.29
CA ALA A 4 56.78 19.53 -2.40
C ALA A 4 55.36 19.36 -2.95
N ASN A 5 54.93 18.13 -3.19
CA ASN A 5 53.52 17.82 -3.44
C ASN A 5 52.86 17.52 -2.08
N ALA A 6 51.91 18.37 -1.70
CA ALA A 6 51.10 18.22 -0.50
C ALA A 6 50.14 17.02 -0.65
N SER A 7 50.21 16.08 0.28
CA SER A 7 49.24 15.00 0.47
C SER A 7 47.92 15.56 1.01
N ALA A 8 46.81 15.16 0.39
CA ALA A 8 45.46 15.47 0.86
C ALA A 8 45.20 14.89 2.27
N PRO A 9 44.41 15.56 3.12
CA PRO A 9 44.21 15.13 4.50
C PRO A 9 43.43 13.82 4.56
N THR A 10 44.07 12.80 5.12
CA THR A 10 43.56 11.43 5.34
C THR A 10 42.32 11.34 6.24
N GLY A 11 41.94 12.43 6.91
CA GLY A 11 40.86 12.44 7.91
C GLY A 11 39.44 12.32 7.35
N THR A 12 39.14 12.88 6.17
CA THR A 12 37.76 12.89 5.63
C THR A 12 37.30 11.53 5.13
N SER A 13 38.20 10.74 4.53
CA SER A 13 37.88 9.38 4.08
C SER A 13 37.65 8.43 5.24
N GLU A 14 38.45 8.53 6.33
CA GLU A 14 38.24 7.70 7.52
C GLU A 14 36.95 8.05 8.25
N GLN A 15 36.60 9.34 8.29
CA GLN A 15 35.38 9.81 8.94
C GLN A 15 34.12 9.36 8.19
N LEU A 16 34.16 9.36 6.85
CA LEU A 16 33.10 8.80 6.01
C LEU A 16 32.97 7.28 6.20
N SER A 17 34.08 6.54 6.22
CA SER A 17 34.05 5.09 6.45
C SER A 17 33.48 4.72 7.83
N ARG A 18 33.74 5.53 8.86
CA ARG A 18 33.15 5.34 10.19
C ARG A 18 31.64 5.58 10.20
N LEU A 19 31.17 6.64 9.55
CA LEU A 19 29.74 6.95 9.42
C LEU A 19 28.99 5.85 8.66
N VAL A 20 29.57 5.32 7.58
CA VAL A 20 28.99 4.19 6.84
C VAL A 20 28.92 2.95 7.73
N GLY A 21 29.98 2.63 8.47
CA GLY A 21 29.98 1.49 9.39
C GLY A 21 28.96 1.62 10.54
N GLU A 22 28.77 2.82 11.09
CA GLU A 22 27.72 3.07 12.08
C GLU A 22 26.32 2.94 11.47
N LEU A 23 26.12 3.43 10.24
CA LEU A 23 24.85 3.30 9.54
C LEU A 23 24.50 1.84 9.25
N GLU A 24 25.46 1.03 8.79
CA GLU A 24 25.29 -0.41 8.57
C GLU A 24 24.97 -1.15 9.86
N ARG A 25 25.64 -0.77 10.96
CA ARG A 25 25.37 -1.34 12.28
C ARG A 25 23.97 -0.99 12.78
N LEU A 26 23.54 0.26 12.61
CA LEU A 26 22.19 0.71 12.97
C LEU A 26 21.13 0.04 12.09
N LEU A 27 21.36 -0.10 10.79
CA LEU A 27 20.49 -0.84 9.87
C LEU A 27 20.37 -2.31 10.28
N THR A 28 21.45 -2.93 10.72
CA THR A 28 21.46 -4.32 11.21
C THR A 28 20.66 -4.45 12.49
N LEU A 29 20.84 -3.52 13.44
CA LEU A 29 20.11 -3.50 14.71
C LEU A 29 18.62 -3.23 14.51
N LEU A 30 18.26 -2.27 13.64
CA LEU A 30 16.87 -2.00 13.24
C LEU A 30 16.26 -3.22 12.55
N SER A 31 16.98 -3.87 11.64
CA SER A 31 16.51 -5.09 10.96
C SER A 31 16.28 -6.24 11.94
N ALA A 32 17.13 -6.38 12.96
CA ALA A 32 16.96 -7.38 14.01
C ALA A 32 15.76 -7.08 14.92
N ARG A 33 15.48 -5.80 15.17
CA ARG A 33 14.37 -5.33 16.02
C ARG A 33 13.03 -5.28 15.28
N LEU A 34 13.05 -5.14 13.96
CA LEU A 34 11.89 -5.13 13.06
C LEU A 34 11.58 -6.50 12.47
N LYS A 35 12.40 -7.54 12.73
CA LYS A 35 11.97 -8.92 12.51
C LYS A 35 10.76 -9.12 13.42
N PRO A 36 9.54 -9.23 12.86
CA PRO A 36 8.43 -9.62 13.70
C PRO A 36 8.78 -11.03 14.16
N GLU A 37 8.68 -11.27 15.46
CA GLU A 37 8.42 -12.61 15.95
C GLU A 37 7.01 -12.96 15.45
N VAL A 38 6.94 -13.30 14.16
CA VAL A 38 5.74 -13.89 13.58
C VAL A 38 5.63 -15.21 14.30
N ASP A 39 4.74 -15.26 15.29
CA ASP A 39 4.32 -16.49 15.93
C ASP A 39 4.10 -17.51 14.80
N SER A 40 5.00 -18.48 14.75
CA SER A 40 5.07 -19.46 13.66
C SER A 40 4.04 -20.56 13.85
N THR A 41 2.99 -20.29 14.63
CA THR A 41 1.84 -21.17 14.78
C THR A 41 1.39 -21.57 13.37
N PRO A 42 1.43 -22.89 13.05
CA PRO A 42 0.94 -23.36 11.78
C PRO A 42 -0.50 -22.90 11.63
N LEU A 43 -0.79 -22.21 10.52
CA LEU A 43 -2.16 -21.82 10.21
C LEU A 43 -3.02 -23.10 10.24
N PRO A 44 -4.16 -23.10 10.96
CA PRO A 44 -5.09 -24.21 10.94
C PRO A 44 -5.44 -24.56 9.49
N ALA A 45 -5.67 -25.84 9.22
CA ALA A 45 -5.95 -26.33 7.87
C ALA A 45 -7.05 -25.51 7.15
N PRO A 46 -6.97 -25.36 5.82
CA PRO A 46 -8.03 -24.78 5.01
C PRO A 46 -9.36 -25.50 5.29
N VAL A 47 -10.37 -24.76 5.73
CA VAL A 47 -11.72 -25.30 5.92
C VAL A 47 -12.53 -25.00 4.66
N PRO A 48 -13.26 -25.97 4.08
CA PRO A 48 -14.16 -25.71 2.96
C PRO A 48 -15.16 -24.61 3.33
N ASP A 49 -15.27 -23.59 2.49
CA ASP A 49 -16.15 -22.47 2.77
C ASP A 49 -17.62 -22.86 2.67
N LYS A 50 -18.36 -22.67 3.77
CA LYS A 50 -19.81 -22.85 3.85
C LYS A 50 -20.58 -21.53 4.02
N ARG A 51 -19.95 -20.37 3.80
CA ARG A 51 -20.47 -19.03 4.10
C ARG A 51 -20.93 -18.30 2.84
N ASN A 52 -22.00 -18.79 2.22
CA ASN A 52 -22.58 -18.12 1.04
C ASN A 52 -23.24 -16.75 1.32
N GLY A 53 -23.39 -16.32 2.58
CA GLY A 53 -24.03 -15.03 2.93
C GLY A 53 -23.10 -13.96 3.52
N LYS A 54 -22.16 -14.35 4.41
CA LYS A 54 -21.22 -13.41 5.06
C LYS A 54 -20.07 -12.98 4.14
N ARG A 55 -19.71 -13.81 3.15
CA ARG A 55 -18.62 -13.48 2.23
C ARG A 55 -18.90 -12.20 1.45
N ASP A 56 -20.10 -12.11 0.91
CA ASP A 56 -20.53 -11.02 0.04
C ASP A 56 -20.65 -9.67 0.77
N GLU A 57 -20.63 -9.64 2.11
CA GLU A 57 -20.64 -8.41 2.90
C GLU A 57 -19.30 -7.66 2.83
N PHE A 58 -18.20 -8.42 2.79
CA PHE A 58 -16.84 -7.88 2.91
C PHE A 58 -15.97 -8.13 1.68
N LEU A 59 -16.27 -9.13 0.87
CA LEU A 59 -15.48 -9.52 -0.30
C LEU A 59 -16.41 -9.92 -1.44
N LYS A 60 -16.32 -9.21 -2.57
CA LYS A 60 -17.12 -9.50 -3.77
C LYS A 60 -16.28 -10.22 -4.82
N GLY A 61 -16.86 -11.28 -5.38
CA GLY A 61 -16.22 -12.11 -6.40
C GLY A 61 -15.66 -13.41 -5.83
N THR A 62 -15.04 -14.19 -6.71
CA THR A 62 -14.45 -15.51 -6.44
C THR A 62 -13.09 -15.61 -7.13
N PRO A 63 -12.29 -16.66 -6.88
CA PRO A 63 -11.08 -16.90 -7.65
C PRO A 63 -11.30 -17.03 -9.18
N ALA A 64 -12.52 -17.34 -9.63
CA ALA A 64 -12.84 -17.55 -11.03
C ALA A 64 -13.05 -16.26 -11.84
N ASN A 65 -13.24 -15.10 -11.20
CA ASN A 65 -13.55 -13.83 -11.87
C ASN A 65 -12.58 -12.71 -11.47
N THR A 66 -11.28 -12.96 -11.63
CA THR A 66 -10.21 -11.98 -11.39
C THR A 66 -9.88 -11.17 -12.66
N GLY A 67 -9.14 -10.07 -12.52
CA GLY A 67 -8.67 -9.26 -13.66
C GLY A 67 -9.67 -8.25 -14.24
N ILE A 68 -10.94 -8.27 -13.81
CA ILE A 68 -11.95 -7.30 -14.25
C ILE A 68 -11.62 -5.92 -13.67
N LYS A 69 -11.32 -4.95 -14.53
CA LYS A 69 -11.02 -3.58 -14.13
C LYS A 69 -12.30 -2.83 -13.74
N PRO A 70 -12.24 -1.92 -12.76
CA PRO A 70 -13.28 -0.92 -12.52
C PRO A 70 -13.63 -0.17 -13.81
N GLY A 71 -14.91 0.14 -13.99
CA GLY A 71 -15.38 0.93 -15.13
C GLY A 71 -15.01 2.41 -14.99
N ASP A 72 -15.12 2.95 -13.77
CA ASP A 72 -14.70 4.30 -13.44
C ASP A 72 -14.08 4.32 -12.04
N ILE A 73 -12.79 4.01 -11.95
CA ILE A 73 -12.04 4.00 -10.67
C ILE A 73 -12.11 5.33 -9.91
N PHE A 74 -12.38 6.46 -10.58
CA PHE A 74 -12.46 7.76 -9.94
C PHE A 74 -13.79 7.94 -9.21
N LYS A 75 -14.89 7.34 -9.71
CA LYS A 75 -16.24 7.43 -9.13
C LYS A 75 -16.73 6.18 -8.41
N ASP A 76 -16.17 5.03 -8.74
CA ASP A 76 -16.52 3.75 -8.11
C ASP A 76 -16.21 3.79 -6.60
N PHE A 77 -15.14 4.49 -6.18
CA PHE A 77 -14.97 4.95 -4.80
C PHE A 77 -14.01 6.14 -4.74
N TYR A 78 -14.11 6.98 -3.71
CA TYR A 78 -13.24 8.15 -3.52
C TYR A 78 -13.07 8.52 -2.05
N GLN A 79 -12.06 9.34 -1.77
CA GLN A 79 -11.71 9.78 -0.42
C GLN A 79 -12.73 10.80 0.10
N LEU A 80 -13.22 10.61 1.33
CA LEU A 80 -14.12 11.56 2.01
C LEU A 80 -13.45 12.39 3.10
N ALA A 81 -12.31 11.93 3.63
CA ALA A 81 -11.59 12.59 4.73
C ALA A 81 -10.11 12.66 4.40
N GLU A 82 -9.44 13.77 4.75
CA GLU A 82 -7.99 13.91 4.62
C GLU A 82 -7.24 12.83 5.42
N GLY A 83 -5.99 12.55 5.03
CA GLY A 83 -5.12 11.59 5.73
C GLY A 83 -5.02 10.21 5.09
N ASN A 84 -6.10 9.64 4.53
CA ASN A 84 -6.07 8.28 3.95
C ASN A 84 -5.56 8.21 2.48
N CYS A 85 -5.06 9.33 1.95
CA CYS A 85 -4.76 9.50 0.51
C CYS A 85 -3.75 8.48 -0.04
N VAL A 86 -2.74 8.12 0.75
CA VAL A 86 -1.71 7.14 0.38
C VAL A 86 -2.31 5.74 0.24
N THR A 87 -3.24 5.39 1.14
CA THR A 87 -3.90 4.08 1.12
C THR A 87 -4.88 3.97 -0.03
N ILE A 88 -5.73 4.99 -0.22
CA ILE A 88 -6.73 4.96 -1.29
C ILE A 88 -6.08 4.99 -2.68
N SER A 89 -5.00 5.76 -2.87
CA SER A 89 -4.29 5.84 -4.14
C SER A 89 -3.66 4.49 -4.53
N ALA A 90 -3.04 3.81 -3.57
CA ALA A 90 -2.46 2.48 -3.76
C ALA A 90 -3.53 1.42 -4.08
N ILE A 91 -4.68 1.45 -3.40
CA ILE A 91 -5.79 0.54 -3.67
C ILE A 91 -6.32 0.75 -5.09
N LYS A 92 -6.54 2.01 -5.51
CA LYS A 92 -6.98 2.33 -6.87
C LYS A 92 -5.99 1.83 -7.93
N ALA A 93 -4.70 2.09 -7.73
CA ALA A 93 -3.65 1.61 -8.61
C ALA A 93 -3.64 0.07 -8.71
N ALA A 94 -3.71 -0.63 -7.57
CA ALA A 94 -3.75 -2.09 -7.53
C ALA A 94 -4.98 -2.65 -8.26
N MET A 95 -6.16 -2.08 -8.03
CA MET A 95 -7.40 -2.49 -8.71
C MET A 95 -7.36 -2.25 -10.22
N MET A 96 -6.74 -1.15 -10.67
CA MET A 96 -6.57 -0.90 -12.10
C MET A 96 -5.53 -1.80 -12.77
N ARG A 97 -4.51 -2.25 -12.00
CA ARG A 97 -3.48 -3.17 -12.49
C ARG A 97 -3.97 -4.63 -12.54
N PHE A 98 -4.59 -5.10 -11.48
CA PHE A 98 -4.89 -6.53 -11.27
C PHE A 98 -6.39 -6.88 -11.31
N GLY A 99 -7.25 -5.87 -11.50
CA GLY A 99 -8.70 -5.99 -11.38
C GLY A 99 -9.20 -5.69 -9.96
N HIS A 100 -10.48 -5.32 -9.84
CA HIS A 100 -11.06 -4.89 -8.57
C HIS A 100 -11.32 -6.04 -7.59
N ASN A 101 -11.33 -7.27 -8.06
CA ASN A 101 -11.49 -8.46 -7.24
C ASN A 101 -10.17 -8.78 -6.48
N PRO A 102 -10.14 -8.77 -5.14
CA PRO A 102 -8.94 -9.01 -4.34
C PRO A 102 -8.24 -10.35 -4.59
N TYR A 103 -8.96 -11.36 -5.10
CA TYR A 103 -8.35 -12.63 -5.55
C TYR A 103 -7.35 -12.45 -6.69
N GLY A 104 -7.43 -11.35 -7.46
CA GLY A 104 -6.44 -10.98 -8.47
C GLY A 104 -5.24 -10.23 -7.90
N ILE A 105 -5.37 -9.64 -6.70
CA ILE A 105 -4.33 -8.82 -6.06
C ILE A 105 -3.48 -9.65 -5.10
N TYR A 106 -4.09 -10.46 -4.24
CA TYR A 106 -3.36 -11.33 -3.31
C TYR A 106 -3.03 -12.69 -3.92
N LYS A 107 -2.05 -13.39 -3.34
CA LYS A 107 -1.65 -14.73 -3.78
C LYS A 107 -2.71 -15.77 -3.42
N THR A 108 -3.23 -15.73 -2.18
CA THR A 108 -4.37 -16.55 -1.76
C THR A 108 -5.25 -15.77 -0.79
N ILE A 109 -6.55 -16.06 -0.83
CA ILE A 109 -7.54 -15.62 0.16
C ILE A 109 -8.38 -16.84 0.50
N GLU A 110 -8.27 -17.30 1.74
CA GLU A 110 -9.04 -18.42 2.26
C GLU A 110 -10.02 -17.91 3.31
N ALA A 111 -11.28 -18.28 3.17
CA ALA A 111 -12.23 -18.01 4.22
C ALA A 111 -12.00 -18.94 5.42
N THR A 112 -12.34 -18.44 6.60
CA THR A 112 -12.31 -19.16 7.88
C THR A 112 -13.61 -18.89 8.62
N ASP A 113 -13.90 -19.59 9.72
CA ASP A 113 -15.14 -19.36 10.47
C ASP A 113 -15.24 -17.93 11.04
N SER A 114 -14.10 -17.28 11.28
CA SER A 114 -13.99 -15.97 11.92
C SER A 114 -13.45 -14.84 11.03
N GLY A 115 -13.31 -15.07 9.72
CA GLY A 115 -12.74 -14.06 8.81
C GLY A 115 -12.01 -14.67 7.61
N TYR A 116 -10.81 -14.18 7.28
CA TYR A 116 -10.03 -14.62 6.12
C TYR A 116 -8.54 -14.78 6.44
N ARG A 117 -7.92 -15.84 5.93
CA ARG A 117 -6.47 -15.98 5.83
C ARG A 117 -6.01 -15.49 4.47
N ILE A 118 -4.96 -14.68 4.46
CA ILE A 118 -4.45 -14.04 3.25
C ILE A 118 -2.96 -14.31 3.15
N VAL A 119 -2.53 -14.70 1.96
CA VAL A 119 -1.12 -14.70 1.57
C VAL A 119 -0.95 -13.62 0.51
N MET A 120 -0.10 -12.64 0.80
CA MET A 120 0.23 -11.54 -0.09
C MET A 120 1.24 -11.96 -1.15
N ARG A 121 1.42 -11.14 -2.20
CA ARG A 121 2.37 -11.43 -3.30
C ARG A 121 3.82 -11.40 -2.85
N ASP A 122 4.15 -10.57 -1.86
CA ASP A 122 5.46 -10.53 -1.21
C ASP A 122 5.67 -11.63 -0.15
N GLY A 123 4.73 -12.57 -0.02
CA GLY A 123 4.80 -13.69 0.90
C GLY A 123 4.32 -13.40 2.32
N PHE A 124 3.94 -12.15 2.65
CA PHE A 124 3.37 -11.82 3.96
C PHE A 124 2.06 -12.58 4.19
N LYS A 125 1.87 -13.10 5.41
CA LYS A 125 0.68 -13.87 5.78
C LYS A 125 -0.03 -13.18 6.93
N LEU A 126 -1.36 -13.11 6.86
CA LEU A 126 -2.18 -12.63 7.97
C LEU A 126 -3.54 -13.33 8.02
N HIS A 127 -4.15 -13.27 9.18
CA HIS A 127 -5.58 -13.53 9.36
C HIS A 127 -6.26 -12.21 9.71
N ILE A 128 -7.38 -11.91 9.05
CA ILE A 128 -8.21 -10.76 9.35
C ILE A 128 -9.60 -11.22 9.77
N THR A 129 -10.11 -10.68 10.86
CA THR A 129 -11.37 -11.12 11.48
C THR A 129 -12.59 -10.39 10.92
N ASP A 130 -13.78 -10.99 11.07
CA ASP A 130 -15.06 -10.34 10.73
C ASP A 130 -15.21 -8.98 11.44
N ASP A 131 -14.73 -8.84 12.69
CA ASP A 131 -14.85 -7.58 13.45
C ASP A 131 -13.84 -6.52 13.02
N GLU A 132 -12.63 -6.92 12.62
CA GLU A 132 -11.66 -6.01 11.99
C GLU A 132 -12.17 -5.51 10.63
N LEU A 133 -12.82 -6.37 9.84
CA LEU A 133 -13.45 -5.97 8.58
C LEU A 133 -14.57 -4.95 8.79
N LYS A 134 -15.42 -5.12 9.82
CA LYS A 134 -16.45 -4.13 10.18
C LYS A 134 -15.85 -2.80 10.60
N GLN A 135 -14.82 -2.83 11.46
CA GLN A 135 -14.11 -1.63 11.90
C GLN A 135 -13.49 -0.89 10.71
N ALA A 136 -12.82 -1.61 9.82
CA ALA A 136 -12.20 -1.06 8.62
C ALA A 136 -13.23 -0.47 7.66
N LYS A 137 -14.37 -1.15 7.44
CA LYS A 137 -15.47 -0.63 6.62
C LYS A 137 -16.01 0.70 7.14
N ALA A 138 -16.14 0.84 8.46
CA ALA A 138 -16.58 2.09 9.10
C ALA A 138 -15.49 3.18 9.10
N GLY A 139 -14.21 2.79 9.26
CA GLY A 139 -13.07 3.70 9.42
C GLY A 139 -12.31 4.03 8.13
N ALA A 140 -12.67 3.45 6.98
CA ALA A 140 -11.98 3.70 5.71
C ALA A 140 -12.21 5.10 5.17
N HIS A 141 -13.35 5.73 5.49
CA HIS A 141 -13.76 7.03 4.94
C HIS A 141 -13.75 7.06 3.39
N PHE A 142 -14.21 5.97 2.77
CA PHE A 142 -14.43 5.88 1.32
C PHE A 142 -15.90 6.17 0.99
N GLY A 143 -16.12 7.05 0.02
CA GLY A 143 -17.41 7.38 -0.55
C GLY A 143 -17.60 6.77 -1.93
N THR A 144 -18.84 6.78 -2.42
CA THR A 144 -19.20 6.40 -3.79
C THR A 144 -20.53 7.07 -4.15
N ASP A 145 -20.76 7.31 -5.44
CA ASP A 145 -22.04 7.83 -5.93
C ASP A 145 -23.15 6.78 -5.85
N ARG A 146 -22.79 5.49 -5.93
CA ARG A 146 -23.73 4.37 -5.88
C ARG A 146 -23.09 3.10 -5.31
N PRO A 147 -23.85 2.26 -4.57
CA PRO A 147 -23.33 0.97 -4.10
C PRO A 147 -22.78 0.14 -5.27
N ASN A 148 -21.57 -0.40 -5.09
CA ASN A 148 -20.91 -1.21 -6.11
C ASN A 148 -19.87 -2.16 -5.47
N ASP A 149 -19.50 -3.20 -6.21
CA ASP A 149 -18.55 -4.22 -5.74
C ASP A 149 -17.11 -3.72 -5.61
N VAL A 150 -16.75 -2.66 -6.34
CA VAL A 150 -15.41 -2.05 -6.28
C VAL A 150 -15.20 -1.42 -4.90
N LEU A 151 -16.18 -0.67 -4.38
CA LEU A 151 -16.11 -0.08 -3.04
C LEU A 151 -15.98 -1.16 -1.95
N VAL A 152 -16.78 -2.22 -2.00
CA VAL A 152 -16.72 -3.30 -1.00
C VAL A 152 -15.32 -3.93 -0.98
N ASN A 153 -14.79 -4.23 -2.17
CA ASN A 153 -13.45 -4.77 -2.31
C ASN A 153 -12.35 -3.77 -1.90
N ALA A 154 -12.55 -2.47 -2.11
CA ALA A 154 -11.62 -1.43 -1.67
C ALA A 154 -11.55 -1.36 -0.15
N GLN A 155 -12.69 -1.47 0.53
CA GLN A 155 -12.77 -1.56 2.00
C GLN A 155 -12.09 -2.83 2.52
N PHE A 156 -12.20 -3.96 1.81
CA PHE A 156 -11.45 -5.17 2.12
C PHE A 156 -9.93 -4.94 2.06
N LEU A 157 -9.44 -4.38 0.94
CA LEU A 157 -8.01 -4.09 0.76
C LEU A 157 -7.50 -3.10 1.82
N TYR A 158 -8.29 -2.10 2.18
CA TYR A 158 -8.00 -1.18 3.29
C TYR A 158 -7.86 -1.93 4.62
N ALA A 159 -8.80 -2.83 4.93
CA ALA A 159 -8.78 -3.63 6.15
C ALA A 159 -7.53 -4.51 6.25
N VAL A 160 -7.17 -5.17 5.15
CA VAL A 160 -5.97 -6.02 5.06
C VAL A 160 -4.69 -5.19 5.23
N SER A 161 -4.67 -3.99 4.63
CA SER A 161 -3.59 -3.02 4.79
C SER A 161 -3.43 -2.57 6.24
N ALA A 162 -4.54 -2.28 6.93
CA ALA A 162 -4.55 -1.94 8.36
C ALA A 162 -4.11 -3.11 9.23
N LYS A 163 -4.51 -4.34 8.89
CA LYS A 163 -4.08 -5.54 9.63
C LYS A 163 -2.58 -5.75 9.51
N ARG A 164 -1.99 -5.51 8.34
CA ARG A 164 -0.53 -5.55 8.19
C ARG A 164 0.15 -4.44 8.99
N ALA A 165 -0.37 -3.21 8.96
CA ALA A 165 0.15 -2.12 9.79
C ALA A 165 0.11 -2.45 11.30
N TYR A 166 -0.98 -3.06 11.78
CA TYR A 166 -1.09 -3.57 13.16
C TYR A 166 0.02 -4.58 13.48
N LEU A 167 0.21 -5.58 12.62
CA LEU A 167 1.18 -6.66 12.84
C LEU A 167 2.64 -6.20 12.75
N GLU A 168 2.92 -5.22 11.90
CA GLU A 168 4.26 -4.65 11.72
C GLU A 168 4.54 -3.47 12.67
N ASN A 169 3.56 -3.12 13.51
CA ASN A 169 3.61 -1.97 14.41
C ASN A 169 4.01 -0.67 13.68
N ASN A 170 3.29 -0.34 12.60
CA ASN A 170 3.44 0.91 11.84
C ASN A 170 3.53 2.11 12.80
N ASP A 171 4.48 2.99 12.55
CA ASP A 171 4.79 4.19 13.35
C ASP A 171 5.09 3.95 14.84
N GLY A 172 5.36 2.69 15.21
CA GLY A 172 5.65 2.29 16.59
C GLY A 172 4.41 2.18 17.49
N GLU A 173 3.23 2.46 16.95
CA GLU A 173 2.01 2.69 17.73
C GLU A 173 0.80 1.86 17.23
N ALA A 174 0.85 1.35 15.99
CA ALA A 174 -0.26 0.63 15.37
C ALA A 174 -0.65 -0.67 16.10
N ASN A 175 0.29 -1.35 16.78
CA ASN A 175 -0.01 -2.60 17.46
C ASN A 175 -0.81 -2.42 18.77
N LYS A 176 -1.07 -1.18 19.21
CA LYS A 176 -1.87 -0.89 20.41
C LYS A 176 -3.32 -1.35 20.27
N SER A 177 -3.88 -1.27 19.05
CA SER A 177 -5.22 -1.74 18.71
C SER A 177 -5.43 -1.68 17.20
N PHE A 178 -6.41 -2.41 16.67
CA PHE A 178 -6.78 -2.28 15.25
C PHE A 178 -7.20 -0.84 14.88
N ALA A 179 -7.86 -0.14 15.80
CA ALA A 179 -8.18 1.28 15.63
C ALA A 179 -6.93 2.18 15.57
N ALA A 180 -5.87 1.87 16.33
CA ALA A 180 -4.59 2.56 16.22
C ALA A 180 -3.94 2.30 14.86
N ALA A 181 -3.97 1.05 14.39
CA ALA A 181 -3.47 0.72 13.06
C ALA A 181 -4.22 1.42 11.93
N MET A 182 -5.55 1.57 12.02
CA MET A 182 -6.29 2.37 11.03
C MET A 182 -5.91 3.85 11.06
N ARG A 183 -5.67 4.43 12.25
CA ARG A 183 -5.21 5.82 12.37
C ARG A 183 -3.82 6.03 11.77
N SER A 184 -2.93 5.05 11.93
CA SER A 184 -1.58 5.10 11.36
C SER A 184 -1.57 5.04 9.82
N LEU A 185 -2.69 4.68 9.19
CA LEU A 185 -2.82 4.76 7.73
C LEU A 185 -3.25 6.14 7.23
N ASN A 186 -3.67 7.01 8.16
CA ASN A 186 -4.39 8.25 7.91
C ASN A 186 -3.59 9.49 8.37
N ASP A 187 -2.28 9.38 8.52
CA ASP A 187 -1.41 10.42 9.10
C ASP A 187 -0.36 10.99 8.14
N GLY A 188 -0.53 10.79 6.83
CA GLY A 188 0.35 11.38 5.81
C GLY A 188 1.60 10.55 5.49
N GLU A 189 1.45 9.23 5.44
CA GLU A 189 2.52 8.28 5.10
C GLU A 189 3.37 8.65 3.86
N TYR A 190 4.65 8.27 3.88
CA TYR A 190 5.55 8.38 2.74
C TYR A 190 5.14 7.55 1.50
N PRO A 191 5.56 7.95 0.28
CA PRO A 191 5.28 7.23 -0.96
C PRO A 191 5.64 5.73 -0.92
N GLY A 192 4.74 4.90 -1.42
CA GLY A 192 4.98 3.45 -1.56
C GLY A 192 4.65 2.61 -0.33
N GLN A 193 4.47 3.20 0.85
CA GLN A 193 4.12 2.46 2.07
C GLN A 193 2.83 1.65 1.91
N ALA A 194 1.77 2.25 1.37
CA ALA A 194 0.52 1.53 1.12
C ALA A 194 0.66 0.42 0.08
N LEU A 195 1.44 0.60 -0.99
CA LEU A 195 1.70 -0.47 -1.97
C LEU A 195 2.43 -1.64 -1.30
N ARG A 196 3.39 -1.37 -0.41
CA ARG A 196 4.03 -2.38 0.43
C ARG A 196 3.01 -3.04 1.36
N ARG A 197 2.13 -2.31 2.03
CA ARG A 197 1.10 -2.88 2.93
C ARG A 197 0.10 -3.76 2.19
N LEU A 198 -0.12 -3.52 0.89
CA LEU A 198 -0.87 -4.40 -0.02
C LEU A 198 -0.06 -5.60 -0.54
N GLY A 199 1.20 -5.72 -0.14
CA GLY A 199 2.08 -6.83 -0.53
C GLY A 199 2.68 -6.70 -1.93
N LEU A 200 2.78 -5.48 -2.46
CA LEU A 200 3.22 -5.20 -3.83
C LEU A 200 4.66 -4.65 -3.89
N LYS A 201 5.45 -4.77 -2.82
CA LYS A 201 6.81 -4.20 -2.75
C LYS A 201 7.76 -4.68 -3.85
N ASP A 202 7.56 -5.91 -4.34
CA ASP A 202 8.38 -6.51 -5.41
C ASP A 202 7.76 -6.31 -6.81
N PHE A 203 6.65 -5.55 -6.89
CA PHE A 203 5.87 -5.28 -8.10
C PHE A 203 5.75 -3.77 -8.36
N VAL A 204 6.71 -2.98 -7.88
CA VAL A 204 6.77 -1.53 -8.07
C VAL A 204 8.13 -1.10 -8.62
N ALA A 205 8.14 -0.03 -9.40
CA ALA A 205 9.35 0.66 -9.80
C ALA A 205 9.15 2.19 -9.75
N PRO A 206 10.23 2.97 -9.57
CA PRO A 206 10.17 4.41 -9.79
C PRO A 206 9.59 4.74 -11.17
N ALA A 207 8.82 5.82 -11.24
CA ALA A 207 8.16 6.28 -12.44
C ALA A 207 8.31 7.79 -12.59
N THR A 208 8.50 8.22 -13.83
CA THR A 208 8.47 9.62 -14.24
C THR A 208 7.05 10.03 -14.62
N LEU A 209 6.80 11.34 -14.71
CA LEU A 209 5.56 11.87 -15.28
C LEU A 209 5.30 11.29 -16.68
N GLN A 210 6.34 11.17 -17.51
CA GLN A 210 6.21 10.63 -18.87
C GLN A 210 5.78 9.15 -18.87
N ASP A 211 6.22 8.34 -17.90
CA ASP A 211 5.73 6.96 -17.76
C ASP A 211 4.20 6.93 -17.60
N PHE A 212 3.65 7.81 -16.75
CA PHE A 212 2.20 7.88 -16.52
C PHE A 212 1.44 8.46 -17.70
N LEU A 213 2.00 9.46 -18.40
CA LEU A 213 1.45 9.96 -19.67
C LEU A 213 1.42 8.87 -20.74
N ASN A 214 2.38 7.95 -20.72
CA ASN A 214 2.42 6.77 -21.59
C ASN A 214 1.52 5.61 -21.11
N GLY A 215 0.72 5.83 -20.05
CA GLY A 215 -0.27 4.87 -19.58
C GLY A 215 0.18 3.95 -18.46
N ALA A 216 1.33 4.20 -17.82
CA ALA A 216 1.66 3.50 -16.58
C ALA A 216 0.57 3.71 -15.51
N ILE A 217 0.43 2.72 -14.63
CA ILE A 217 -0.52 2.74 -13.51
C ILE A 217 0.29 2.78 -12.23
N GLY A 218 -0.10 3.62 -11.28
CA GLY A 218 0.64 3.72 -10.02
C GLY A 218 0.16 4.82 -9.11
N THR A 219 1.07 5.30 -8.27
CA THR A 219 0.83 6.40 -7.34
C THR A 219 1.80 7.53 -7.63
N VAL A 220 1.29 8.75 -7.68
CA VAL A 220 2.10 9.97 -7.68
C VAL A 220 1.96 10.67 -6.33
N ASN A 221 3.03 11.31 -5.86
CA ASN A 221 3.00 12.13 -4.65
C ASN A 221 3.41 13.57 -4.94
N SER A 222 2.60 14.52 -4.51
CA SER A 222 2.81 15.97 -4.65
C SER A 222 3.40 16.63 -3.38
N GLY A 223 3.92 15.82 -2.45
CA GLY A 223 4.46 16.28 -1.16
C GLY A 223 3.41 16.48 -0.06
N PHE A 224 2.18 16.85 -0.43
CA PHE A 224 1.04 17.00 0.50
C PHE A 224 -0.11 16.02 0.21
N HIS A 225 -0.11 15.38 -0.96
CA HIS A 225 -1.19 14.46 -1.37
C HIS A 225 -0.67 13.36 -2.29
N SER A 226 -1.05 12.12 -1.97
CA SER A 226 -0.83 10.95 -2.82
C SER A 226 -2.06 10.66 -3.66
N MET A 227 -1.89 10.51 -4.98
CA MET A 227 -2.96 10.30 -5.94
C MET A 227 -2.70 9.05 -6.78
N ALA A 228 -3.77 8.35 -7.16
CA ALA A 228 -3.66 7.27 -8.13
C ALA A 228 -3.48 7.86 -9.53
N ALA A 229 -2.46 7.42 -10.26
CA ALA A 229 -2.23 7.75 -11.66
C ALA A 229 -2.67 6.58 -12.55
N VAL A 230 -3.59 6.83 -13.47
CA VAL A 230 -4.22 5.83 -14.34
C VAL A 230 -4.48 6.44 -15.72
N GLY A 231 -3.81 5.91 -16.74
CA GLY A 231 -4.07 6.27 -18.14
C GLY A 231 -3.85 7.75 -18.47
N GLY A 232 -2.84 8.39 -17.88
CA GLY A 232 -2.56 9.82 -18.06
C GLY A 232 -3.42 10.75 -17.19
N PHE A 233 -4.16 10.23 -16.21
CA PHE A 233 -4.98 11.02 -15.29
C PHE A 233 -4.64 10.71 -13.84
N VAL A 234 -4.88 11.67 -12.95
CA VAL A 234 -4.80 11.52 -11.49
C VAL A 234 -6.17 11.61 -10.83
N ASP A 235 -6.29 10.93 -9.70
CA ASP A 235 -7.45 11.02 -8.81
C ASP A 235 -7.28 12.14 -7.79
N SER A 236 -8.08 13.20 -7.92
CA SER A 236 -8.18 14.28 -6.94
C SER A 236 -9.52 14.17 -6.22
N TYR A 237 -9.55 13.46 -5.09
CA TYR A 237 -10.77 13.26 -4.29
C TYR A 237 -11.99 12.76 -5.11
N GLY A 238 -11.77 11.85 -6.06
CA GLY A 238 -12.81 11.33 -6.95
C GLY A 238 -13.06 12.18 -8.20
N HIS A 239 -12.27 13.23 -8.42
CA HIS A 239 -12.25 14.00 -9.66
C HIS A 239 -11.07 13.53 -10.52
N LYS A 240 -11.39 12.98 -11.69
CA LYS A 240 -10.42 12.64 -12.72
C LYS A 240 -9.81 13.93 -13.29
N GLN A 241 -8.52 14.13 -13.10
CA GLN A 241 -7.81 15.29 -13.64
C GLN A 241 -6.69 14.83 -14.59
N PRO A 242 -6.46 15.51 -15.73
CA PRO A 242 -5.31 15.23 -16.57
C PRO A 242 -4.00 15.39 -15.79
N LEU A 243 -3.03 14.52 -16.06
CA LEU A 243 -1.63 14.82 -15.79
C LEU A 243 -1.18 15.85 -16.83
N ASP A 244 -0.76 17.03 -16.40
CA ASP A 244 -0.22 18.06 -17.30
C ASP A 244 1.27 18.23 -17.03
N SER A 245 2.08 18.07 -18.07
CA SER A 245 3.53 18.30 -18.03
C SER A 245 3.90 19.78 -17.95
N ARG A 246 2.93 20.68 -18.11
CA ARG A 246 3.11 22.13 -18.11
C ARG A 246 2.69 22.81 -16.81
N ASP A 247 2.21 22.07 -15.81
CA ASP A 247 1.89 22.63 -14.49
C ASP A 247 3.17 22.75 -13.65
N PRO A 248 3.68 23.98 -13.41
CA PRO A 248 4.93 24.19 -12.69
C PRO A 248 4.92 23.68 -11.25
N ASN A 249 3.72 23.54 -10.67
CA ASN A 249 3.53 23.11 -9.30
C ASN A 249 3.54 21.57 -9.14
N ARG A 250 3.64 20.82 -10.25
CA ARG A 250 3.66 19.34 -10.27
C ARG A 250 5.05 18.74 -10.55
N HIS A 251 6.09 19.57 -10.69
CA HIS A 251 7.45 19.11 -11.03
C HIS A 251 8.19 18.37 -9.90
N ALA A 252 7.62 18.27 -8.70
CA ALA A 252 8.17 17.49 -7.58
C ALA A 252 7.50 16.11 -7.40
N GLU A 253 6.82 15.60 -8.45
CA GLU A 253 6.14 14.32 -8.39
C GLU A 253 7.13 13.14 -8.33
N SER A 254 7.26 12.55 -7.15
CA SER A 254 7.82 11.20 -7.02
C SER A 254 6.73 10.19 -7.32
N GLY A 255 6.98 9.33 -8.31
CA GLY A 255 6.05 8.33 -8.79
C GLY A 255 6.53 6.92 -8.54
N LEU A 256 5.60 6.02 -8.20
CA LEU A 256 5.81 4.58 -8.26
C LEU A 256 4.80 3.99 -9.24
N LYS A 257 5.28 3.27 -10.26
CA LYS A 257 4.44 2.48 -11.17
C LYS A 257 4.40 1.03 -10.73
N LEU A 258 3.24 0.40 -10.92
CA LEU A 258 3.07 -1.03 -10.80
C LEU A 258 3.63 -1.74 -12.05
N LEU A 259 4.39 -2.81 -11.83
CA LEU A 259 5.02 -3.62 -12.87
C LEU A 259 4.07 -4.68 -13.45
#